data_AF-A0A972BRY6-F1
#
_entry.id   AF-A0A972BRY6-F1
#
_cell.length_a   1.000
_cell.length_b   1.000
_cell.length_c   1.000
_cell.angle_alpha   90.00
_cell.angle_beta   90.00
_cell.angle_gamma   90.00
#
_symmetry.space_group_name_H-M   'P 1'
#
loop_
_entity.id
_entity.type
_entity.pdbx_description
1 polymer ?
#
loop_
_entity_poly.entity_id
_entity_poly.type
_entity_poly.pdbx_seq_one_letter_code
_entity_poly.pdbx_strand_id
1 'polypeptide(L)'
;MPNHLVFNNIASQLQAQISGQDSNGIVRKILTDSDGRLQIGPVTVAAAETLDIRPLSGATDSIMIANTEVTITAQGLDIRNLSGTTDSVMIANTVVTVAAETLDIRPLSGATDSVMIANTEVTITAEDLDIRNLSGTTDSVMIANTIVTVTAEAFDIRPLSAATDSINLSGRLFTESNMALDSVTDSGAIFVQNTSENSMYSFFVYNTGSNTLTVALQISPIDDDEYYLFDGGIESSVALAPGDKTVLVAEKYLKYTRLFYDTGGEACTFVVYYNAHV
;
A
#
# COMPACT_ATOMS: atom_id res chain seq x y z
N MET A 1 17.35 -36.11 52.26
CA MET A 1 17.62 -36.19 50.80
C MET A 1 16.74 -37.31 50.25
N PRO A 2 15.66 -37.06 49.50
CA PRO A 2 14.95 -38.18 48.90
C PRO A 2 15.66 -38.56 47.60
N ASN A 3 16.36 -39.68 47.70
CA ASN A 3 16.80 -40.51 46.59
C ASN A 3 15.53 -41.05 45.89
N HIS A 4 15.21 -40.54 44.71
CA HIS A 4 14.09 -41.05 43.93
C HIS A 4 14.59 -42.21 43.08
N LEU A 5 14.22 -43.44 43.49
CA LEU A 5 14.44 -44.66 42.73
C LEU A 5 13.94 -44.47 41.29
N VAL A 6 14.86 -44.33 40.35
CA VAL A 6 14.58 -44.24 38.90
C VAL A 6 14.05 -45.57 38.33
N PHE A 7 14.05 -46.62 39.17
CA PHE A 7 13.53 -47.94 38.86
C PHE A 7 12.45 -48.28 39.89
N ASN A 8 11.24 -47.79 39.65
CA ASN A 8 10.03 -48.22 40.34
C ASN A 8 9.21 -49.11 39.38
N ASN A 9 8.82 -50.30 39.85
CA ASN A 9 8.03 -51.28 39.09
C ASN A 9 6.52 -51.04 39.19
N ILE A 10 6.09 -50.05 39.98
CA ILE A 10 4.69 -49.61 40.06
C ILE A 10 4.56 -48.31 39.27
N ALA A 11 3.96 -48.39 38.07
CA ALA A 11 3.89 -47.28 37.10
C ALA A 11 3.28 -45.99 37.69
N SER A 12 2.30 -46.10 38.58
CA SER A 12 1.66 -44.95 39.24
C SER A 12 2.53 -44.22 40.25
N GLN A 13 3.68 -44.80 40.61
CA GLN A 13 4.63 -44.25 41.58
C GLN A 13 5.94 -43.80 40.93
N LEU A 14 6.06 -43.91 39.60
CA LEU A 14 7.20 -43.39 38.86
C LEU A 14 7.00 -41.88 38.63
N GLN A 15 7.58 -41.07 39.50
CA GLN A 15 7.58 -39.61 39.37
C GLN A 15 8.98 -39.13 38.98
N ALA A 16 9.11 -38.54 37.79
CA ALA A 16 10.35 -37.92 37.32
C ALA A 16 10.20 -36.39 37.34
N GLN A 17 11.10 -35.69 38.05
CA GLN A 17 11.16 -34.24 38.01
C GLN A 17 12.21 -33.80 36.99
N ILE A 18 11.77 -33.13 35.93
CA ILE A 18 12.63 -32.60 34.87
C ILE A 18 13.01 -31.16 35.22
N SER A 19 14.30 -30.82 35.14
CA SER A 19 14.83 -29.47 35.41
C SER A 19 15.75 -29.04 34.27
N GLY A 20 15.82 -27.74 33.99
CA GLY A 20 16.78 -27.13 33.07
C GLY A 20 17.89 -26.39 33.82
N GLN A 21 18.90 -25.86 33.11
CA GLN A 21 19.88 -24.92 33.67
C GLN A 21 19.71 -23.55 33.00
N ASP A 22 19.84 -22.46 33.76
CA ASP A 22 19.90 -21.11 33.19
C ASP A 22 21.29 -20.80 32.61
N SER A 23 21.46 -19.60 32.03
CA SER A 23 22.72 -19.14 31.45
C SER A 23 23.90 -19.09 32.44
N ASN A 24 23.62 -19.19 33.74
CA ASN A 24 24.63 -19.18 34.81
C ASN A 24 24.86 -20.58 35.38
N GLY A 25 24.31 -21.63 34.76
CA GLY A 25 24.43 -23.03 35.18
C GLY A 25 23.57 -23.39 36.39
N ILE A 26 22.65 -22.53 36.82
CA ILE A 26 21.78 -22.80 37.97
C ILE A 26 20.63 -23.70 37.52
N VAL A 27 20.45 -24.83 38.20
CA VAL A 27 19.33 -25.75 37.96
C VAL A 27 18.01 -25.07 38.34
N ARG A 28 17.11 -24.93 37.37
CA ARG A 28 15.76 -24.38 37.53
C ARG A 28 14.70 -25.41 37.15
N LYS A 29 13.59 -25.40 37.88
CA LYS A 29 12.41 -26.18 37.51
C LYS A 29 11.84 -25.62 36.23
N ILE A 30 11.39 -26.52 35.37
CA ILE A 30 10.60 -26.18 34.20
C ILE A 30 9.22 -25.71 34.69
N LEU A 31 8.79 -24.49 34.33
CA LEU A 31 7.47 -23.96 34.71
C LEU A 31 6.36 -24.56 33.85
N THR A 32 5.22 -24.84 34.47
CA THR A 32 3.98 -25.21 33.79
C THR A 32 2.82 -24.35 34.30
N ASP A 33 1.79 -24.16 33.47
CA ASP A 33 0.53 -23.52 33.88
C ASP A 33 -0.36 -24.45 34.73
N SER A 34 -1.56 -24.00 35.09
CA SER A 34 -2.53 -24.78 35.88
C SER A 34 -3.05 -26.03 35.17
N ASP A 35 -2.89 -26.11 33.85
CA ASP A 35 -3.29 -27.25 33.02
C ASP A 35 -2.10 -28.19 32.74
N GLY A 36 -0.92 -27.89 33.27
CA GLY A 36 0.30 -28.68 33.08
C GLY A 36 1.03 -28.41 31.75
N ARG A 37 0.69 -27.34 31.02
CA ARG A 37 1.42 -26.96 29.80
C ARG A 37 2.70 -26.22 30.15
N LEU A 38 3.76 -26.49 29.39
CA LEU A 38 5.06 -25.83 29.50
C LEU A 38 4.93 -24.32 29.28
N GLN A 39 5.37 -23.52 30.25
CA GLN A 39 5.50 -22.07 30.07
C GLN A 39 6.88 -21.75 29.46
N ILE A 40 6.91 -21.60 28.15
CA ILE A 40 8.05 -20.99 27.46
C ILE A 40 7.83 -19.47 27.49
N GLY A 41 8.84 -18.71 27.91
CA GLY A 41 8.80 -17.24 27.83
C GLY A 41 8.69 -16.75 26.38
N PRO A 42 8.64 -15.43 26.14
CA PRO A 42 8.65 -14.88 24.79
C PRO A 42 9.84 -15.43 23.99
N VAL A 43 9.55 -16.08 22.86
CA VAL A 43 10.56 -16.61 21.95
C VAL A 43 10.85 -15.53 20.91
N THR A 44 11.98 -14.85 21.05
CA THR A 44 12.49 -13.95 20.00
C THR A 44 13.30 -14.76 19.00
N VAL A 45 12.78 -14.90 17.78
CA VAL A 45 13.53 -15.50 16.67
C VAL A 45 14.22 -14.37 15.90
N ALA A 46 15.47 -14.07 16.26
CA ALA A 46 16.31 -13.14 15.51
C ALA A 46 17.09 -13.94 14.46
N ALA A 47 16.54 -14.08 13.25
CA ALA A 47 17.28 -14.61 12.12
C ALA A 47 18.12 -13.46 11.50
N ALA A 48 19.45 -13.55 11.58
CA ALA A 48 20.32 -12.52 11.01
C ALA A 48 20.40 -12.58 9.47
N GLU A 49 20.03 -13.72 8.86
CA GLU A 49 20.13 -13.91 7.41
C GLU A 49 18.94 -14.69 6.83
N THR A 50 18.54 -15.83 7.42
CA THR A 50 17.37 -16.60 6.95
C THR A 50 16.61 -17.26 8.11
N LEU A 51 15.28 -17.21 8.08
CA LEU A 51 14.39 -17.99 8.94
C LEU A 51 13.84 -19.17 8.14
N ASP A 52 14.23 -20.40 8.49
CA ASP A 52 13.78 -21.62 7.79
C ASP A 52 12.92 -22.52 8.71
N ILE A 53 11.73 -22.89 8.25
CA ILE A 53 10.84 -23.85 8.91
C ILE A 53 10.93 -25.18 8.16
N ARG A 54 11.24 -26.30 8.84
CA ARG A 54 11.44 -27.62 8.20
C ARG A 54 10.30 -28.01 7.24
N PRO A 55 10.57 -28.83 6.21
CA PRO A 55 9.55 -29.30 5.28
C PRO A 55 8.38 -29.96 6.05
N LEU A 56 7.19 -29.39 5.87
CA LEU A 56 5.94 -30.06 6.20
C LEU A 56 5.62 -30.96 4.99
N SER A 57 5.15 -32.18 5.23
CA SER A 57 4.89 -33.18 4.18
C SER A 57 3.42 -33.63 4.22
N GLY A 58 2.53 -32.75 4.68
CA GLY A 58 1.10 -32.99 4.75
C GLY A 58 0.41 -32.77 3.41
N ALA A 59 -0.83 -33.25 3.26
CA ALA A 59 -1.67 -32.92 2.11
C ALA A 59 -2.23 -31.47 2.17
N THR A 60 -2.05 -30.80 3.30
CA THR A 60 -2.43 -29.43 3.59
C THR A 60 -1.35 -28.85 4.48
N ASP A 61 -0.61 -27.87 3.99
CA ASP A 61 0.38 -27.14 4.78
C ASP A 61 -0.08 -25.67 4.90
N SER A 62 -0.23 -25.20 6.14
CA SER A 62 -0.65 -23.83 6.42
C SER A 62 0.31 -23.14 7.39
N ILE A 63 0.77 -21.95 7.03
CA ILE A 63 1.51 -21.06 7.93
C ILE A 63 0.56 -19.96 8.38
N MET A 64 0.25 -19.92 9.68
CA MET A 64 -0.51 -18.84 10.30
C MET A 64 0.44 -17.98 11.15
N ILE A 65 0.56 -16.71 10.79
CA ILE A 65 1.25 -15.71 11.60
C ILE A 65 0.16 -14.82 12.21
N ALA A 66 -0.06 -14.94 13.52
CA ALA A 66 -1.11 -14.23 14.24
C ALA A 66 -0.61 -13.64 15.56
N ASN A 67 -0.11 -12.41 15.47
CA ASN A 67 0.36 -11.60 16.59
C ASN A 67 -0.30 -10.21 16.53
N THR A 68 -0.34 -9.47 17.64
CA THR A 68 -0.88 -8.10 17.66
C THR A 68 -0.12 -7.15 16.74
N GLU A 69 1.20 -7.32 16.64
CA GLU A 69 2.11 -6.53 15.81
C GLU A 69 3.21 -7.47 15.29
N VAL A 70 3.56 -7.36 14.01
CA VAL A 70 4.68 -8.09 13.39
C VAL A 70 5.53 -7.11 12.60
N THR A 71 6.79 -6.98 13.01
CA THR A 71 7.82 -6.31 12.23
C THR A 71 8.76 -7.37 11.65
N ILE A 72 8.84 -7.43 10.33
CA ILE A 72 9.81 -8.28 9.62
C ILE A 72 10.80 -7.35 8.93
N THR A 73 12.07 -7.47 9.30
CA THR A 73 13.19 -6.79 8.63
C THR A 73 14.14 -7.86 8.13
N ALA A 74 14.26 -8.00 6.81
CA ALA A 74 15.11 -9.02 6.18
C ALA A 74 15.67 -8.47 4.86
N GLN A 75 16.86 -8.89 4.41
CA GLN A 75 17.34 -8.54 3.06
C GLN A 75 16.49 -9.23 1.97
N GLY A 76 15.99 -10.43 2.26
CA GLY A 76 14.99 -11.11 1.46
C GLY A 76 14.02 -11.90 2.36
N LEU A 77 12.73 -11.82 2.07
CA LEU A 77 11.70 -12.67 2.67
C LEU A 77 11.16 -13.60 1.58
N ASP A 78 11.47 -14.89 1.70
CA ASP A 78 11.03 -15.95 0.78
C ASP A 78 10.04 -16.88 1.47
N ILE A 79 8.85 -17.03 0.90
CA ILE A 79 7.89 -18.06 1.27
C ILE A 79 8.04 -19.21 0.27
N ARG A 80 8.61 -20.34 0.70
CA ARG A 80 8.89 -21.52 -0.14
C ARG A 80 7.65 -22.11 -0.80
N ASN A 81 7.85 -22.82 -1.93
CA ASN A 81 6.87 -23.72 -2.55
C ASN A 81 6.20 -24.60 -1.49
N LEU A 82 4.90 -24.44 -1.37
CA LEU A 82 4.05 -25.41 -0.72
C LEU A 82 3.66 -26.44 -1.82
N SER A 83 3.84 -27.72 -1.54
CA SER A 83 3.70 -28.83 -2.51
C SER A 83 2.49 -29.72 -2.23
N GLY A 84 1.62 -29.30 -1.30
CA GLY A 84 0.35 -29.93 -1.01
C GLY A 84 -0.68 -29.63 -2.11
N THR A 85 -1.83 -30.30 -2.06
CA THR A 85 -2.91 -30.05 -3.04
C THR A 85 -3.65 -28.73 -2.78
N THR A 86 -3.55 -28.22 -1.55
CA THR A 86 -4.14 -26.97 -1.08
C THR A 86 -3.22 -26.37 -0.04
N ASP A 87 -2.56 -25.29 -0.39
CA ASP A 87 -1.62 -24.63 0.50
C ASP A 87 -1.95 -23.16 0.71
N SER A 88 -1.77 -22.67 1.94
CA SER A 88 -2.13 -21.29 2.28
C SER A 88 -1.20 -20.64 3.28
N VAL A 89 -0.93 -19.35 3.04
CA VAL A 89 -0.27 -18.47 4.01
C VAL A 89 -1.27 -17.41 4.43
N MET A 90 -1.59 -17.39 5.73
CA MET A 90 -2.46 -16.38 6.32
C MET A 90 -1.66 -15.53 7.29
N ILE A 91 -1.57 -14.23 7.00
CA ILE A 91 -0.99 -13.22 7.88
C ILE A 91 -2.15 -12.39 8.42
N ALA A 92 -2.45 -12.55 9.71
CA ALA A 92 -3.61 -11.92 10.36
C ALA A 92 -3.18 -11.21 11.65
N ASN A 93 -2.77 -9.96 11.51
CA ASN A 93 -2.24 -9.10 12.58
C ASN A 93 -2.89 -7.72 12.52
N THR A 94 -2.85 -6.94 13.60
CA THR A 94 -3.37 -5.55 13.57
C THR A 94 -2.52 -4.68 12.64
N VAL A 95 -1.19 -4.77 12.76
CA VAL A 95 -0.21 -4.03 11.95
C VAL A 95 0.89 -4.99 11.48
N VAL A 96 1.22 -4.92 10.19
CA VAL A 96 2.38 -5.61 9.59
C VAL A 96 3.26 -4.58 8.89
N THR A 97 4.52 -4.52 9.28
CA THR A 97 5.55 -3.75 8.58
C THR A 97 6.58 -4.72 8.03
N VAL A 98 6.70 -4.79 6.70
CA VAL A 98 7.72 -5.55 6.00
C VAL A 98 8.67 -4.56 5.32
N ALA A 99 9.93 -4.56 5.75
CA ALA A 99 11.01 -3.86 5.08
C ALA A 99 11.98 -4.91 4.54
N ALA A 100 12.03 -5.05 3.21
CA ALA A 100 12.94 -5.97 2.53
C ALA A 100 13.52 -5.34 1.26
N GLU A 101 14.72 -5.74 0.85
CA GLU A 101 15.23 -5.35 -0.48
C GLU A 101 14.44 -6.10 -1.57
N THR A 102 14.15 -7.39 -1.32
CA THR A 102 13.31 -8.24 -2.18
C THR A 102 12.25 -9.00 -1.36
N LEU A 103 11.01 -9.00 -1.85
CA LEU A 103 9.93 -9.86 -1.34
C LEU A 103 9.48 -10.79 -2.47
N ASP A 104 9.77 -12.09 -2.35
CA ASP A 104 9.42 -13.12 -3.34
C ASP A 104 8.50 -14.17 -2.69
N ILE A 105 7.42 -14.51 -3.39
CA ILE A 105 6.54 -15.63 -3.06
C ILE A 105 6.77 -16.70 -4.15
N ARG A 106 7.48 -17.78 -3.78
CA ARG A 106 7.84 -18.84 -4.73
C ARG A 106 6.64 -19.68 -5.20
N PRO A 107 6.75 -20.38 -6.36
CA PRO A 107 5.63 -21.07 -7.00
C PRO A 107 4.89 -22.04 -6.06
N LEU A 108 3.62 -21.77 -5.82
CA LEU A 108 2.72 -22.73 -5.20
C LEU A 108 2.26 -23.68 -6.34
N SER A 109 2.49 -24.99 -6.16
CA SER A 109 2.28 -26.01 -7.21
C SER A 109 1.04 -26.88 -6.96
N GLY A 110 0.21 -26.49 -5.98
CA GLY A 110 -1.05 -27.12 -5.64
C GLY A 110 -2.16 -26.76 -6.62
N ALA A 111 -3.33 -27.41 -6.48
CA ALA A 111 -4.48 -27.14 -7.35
C ALA A 111 -5.26 -25.87 -6.95
N THR A 112 -5.06 -25.43 -5.71
CA THR A 112 -5.70 -24.26 -5.07
C THR A 112 -4.75 -23.66 -4.06
N ASP A 113 -4.06 -22.59 -4.43
CA ASP A 113 -3.09 -21.94 -3.54
C ASP A 113 -3.49 -20.48 -3.25
N SER A 114 -3.38 -20.06 -1.98
CA SER A 114 -3.80 -18.70 -1.60
C SER A 114 -2.87 -18.04 -0.57
N VAL A 115 -2.55 -16.78 -0.81
CA VAL A 115 -1.91 -15.91 0.17
C VAL A 115 -2.92 -14.84 0.56
N MET A 116 -3.31 -14.84 1.84
CA MET A 116 -4.22 -13.87 2.42
C MET A 116 -3.49 -13.02 3.44
N ILE A 117 -3.42 -11.72 3.16
CA ILE A 117 -2.92 -10.70 4.08
C ILE A 117 -4.13 -9.90 4.54
N ALA A 118 -4.51 -10.06 5.82
CA ALA A 118 -5.69 -9.46 6.41
C ALA A 118 -5.33 -8.73 7.70
N ASN A 119 -5.00 -7.45 7.55
CA ASN A 119 -4.53 -6.59 8.64
C ASN A 119 -5.23 -5.22 8.59
N THR A 120 -5.22 -4.50 9.71
CA THR A 120 -5.76 -3.12 9.73
C THR A 120 -4.89 -2.18 8.90
N GLU A 121 -3.56 -2.34 9.00
CA GLU A 121 -2.57 -1.56 8.25
C GLU A 121 -1.41 -2.46 7.78
N VAL A 122 -1.02 -2.31 6.52
CA VAL A 122 0.14 -2.97 5.91
C VAL A 122 1.01 -1.92 5.23
N THR A 123 2.28 -1.85 5.64
CA THR A 123 3.31 -1.09 4.94
C THR A 123 4.33 -2.07 4.38
N ILE A 124 4.46 -2.09 3.05
CA ILE A 124 5.49 -2.85 2.34
C ILE A 124 6.43 -1.84 1.69
N THR A 125 7.69 -1.87 2.12
CA THR A 125 8.78 -1.14 1.47
C THR A 125 9.71 -2.18 0.86
N ALA A 126 9.72 -2.26 -0.47
CA ALA A 126 10.58 -3.17 -1.22
C ALA A 126 11.21 -2.48 -2.43
N GLU A 127 12.48 -2.79 -2.73
CA GLU A 127 13.10 -2.35 -3.99
C GLU A 127 12.50 -3.13 -5.18
N ASP A 128 12.22 -4.42 -4.96
CA ASP A 128 11.51 -5.30 -5.88
C ASP A 128 10.41 -6.10 -5.16
N LEU A 129 9.16 -5.94 -5.63
CA LEU A 129 8.00 -6.67 -5.15
C LEU A 129 7.51 -7.60 -6.27
N ASP A 130 7.87 -8.88 -6.18
CA ASP A 130 7.53 -9.87 -7.19
C ASP A 130 6.45 -10.84 -6.68
N ILE A 131 5.33 -10.90 -7.39
CA ILE A 131 4.24 -11.86 -7.14
C ILE A 131 4.15 -12.78 -8.37
N ARG A 132 4.93 -13.88 -8.40
CA ARG A 132 5.01 -14.75 -9.58
C ARG A 132 3.98 -15.87 -9.67
N ASN A 133 3.92 -16.37 -10.91
CA ASN A 133 3.02 -17.34 -11.52
C ASN A 133 2.28 -18.29 -10.58
N LEU A 134 1.11 -17.81 -10.20
CA LEU A 134 -0.08 -18.58 -9.90
C LEU A 134 -0.38 -19.57 -11.07
N SER A 135 -0.01 -20.85 -10.91
CA SER A 135 -0.10 -21.90 -11.94
C SER A 135 -1.14 -22.98 -11.64
N GLY A 136 -1.78 -22.94 -10.48
CA GLY A 136 -2.91 -23.75 -10.08
C GLY A 136 -4.22 -23.28 -10.72
N THR A 137 -5.24 -24.15 -10.71
CA THR A 137 -6.55 -23.90 -11.32
C THR A 137 -7.34 -22.75 -10.68
N THR A 138 -7.00 -22.36 -9.46
CA THR A 138 -7.62 -21.26 -8.71
C THR A 138 -6.61 -20.75 -7.70
N ASP A 139 -5.77 -19.85 -8.17
CA ASP A 139 -4.73 -19.23 -7.36
C ASP A 139 -5.11 -17.77 -7.11
N SER A 140 -4.94 -17.28 -5.87
CA SER A 140 -5.29 -15.91 -5.54
C SER A 140 -4.34 -15.29 -4.52
N VAL A 141 -3.97 -14.04 -4.77
CA VAL A 141 -3.31 -13.16 -3.79
C VAL A 141 -4.33 -12.11 -3.40
N MET A 142 -4.83 -12.17 -2.16
CA MET A 142 -5.81 -11.24 -1.64
C MET A 142 -5.17 -10.38 -0.55
N ILE A 143 -5.05 -9.09 -0.83
CA ILE A 143 -4.65 -8.05 0.13
C ILE A 143 -5.92 -7.35 0.58
N ALA A 144 -6.45 -7.73 1.75
CA ALA A 144 -7.74 -7.25 2.27
C ALA A 144 -7.52 -6.30 3.46
N ASN A 145 -6.82 -5.19 3.21
CA ASN A 145 -6.46 -4.20 4.23
C ASN A 145 -7.27 -2.90 4.06
N THR A 146 -7.46 -2.17 5.16
CA THR A 146 -8.12 -0.84 5.12
C THR A 146 -7.26 0.20 4.40
N ILE A 147 -5.94 0.10 4.54
CA ILE A 147 -4.95 0.93 3.84
C ILE A 147 -3.81 0.01 3.37
N VAL A 148 -3.50 0.07 2.07
CA VAL A 148 -2.34 -0.59 1.46
C VAL A 148 -1.49 0.51 0.84
N THR A 149 -0.23 0.64 1.27
CA THR A 149 0.75 1.51 0.62
C THR A 149 1.84 0.64 0.02
N VAL A 150 1.94 0.63 -1.31
CA VAL A 150 3.02 -0.01 -2.06
C VAL A 150 3.86 1.10 -2.67
N THR A 151 5.12 1.18 -2.26
CA THR A 151 6.13 2.03 -2.91
C THR A 151 7.16 1.10 -3.52
N ALA A 152 7.19 1.02 -4.85
CA ALA A 152 8.14 0.19 -5.60
C ALA A 152 8.73 1.01 -6.76
N GLU A 153 10.03 0.86 -7.02
CA GLU A 153 10.68 1.49 -8.19
C GLU A 153 10.23 0.83 -9.50
N ALA A 154 9.89 -0.46 -9.45
CA ALA A 154 9.22 -1.20 -10.51
C ALA A 154 8.09 -2.04 -9.91
N PHE A 155 6.86 -1.83 -10.38
CA PHE A 155 5.73 -2.69 -10.09
C PHE A 155 5.39 -3.49 -11.35
N ASP A 156 5.90 -4.72 -11.43
CA ASP A 156 5.60 -5.63 -12.53
C ASP A 156 4.48 -6.59 -12.12
N ILE A 157 3.51 -6.77 -13.02
CA ILE A 157 2.51 -7.82 -12.93
C ILE A 157 2.71 -8.72 -14.13
N ARG A 158 2.77 -10.04 -13.90
CA ARG A 158 2.92 -11.03 -14.96
C ARG A 158 1.94 -10.77 -16.12
N PRO A 159 2.30 -11.15 -17.37
CA PRO A 159 1.38 -11.07 -18.50
C PRO A 159 0.06 -11.79 -18.21
N LEU A 160 -1.03 -11.01 -18.23
CA LEU A 160 -2.39 -11.48 -17.98
C LEU A 160 -2.94 -12.20 -19.21
N SER A 161 -2.63 -13.49 -19.34
CA SER A 161 -2.92 -14.31 -20.51
C SER A 161 -4.02 -15.35 -20.28
N ALA A 162 -4.46 -15.54 -19.03
CA ALA A 162 -5.55 -16.45 -18.68
C ALA A 162 -6.92 -15.74 -18.77
N ALA A 163 -7.97 -16.51 -19.08
CA ALA A 163 -9.32 -15.98 -19.24
C ALA A 163 -9.93 -15.38 -17.96
N THR A 164 -9.34 -15.63 -16.80
CA THR A 164 -9.76 -15.15 -15.48
C THR A 164 -8.88 -14.02 -14.94
N ASP A 165 -7.84 -13.62 -15.67
CA ASP A 165 -6.96 -12.54 -15.23
C ASP A 165 -7.70 -11.20 -15.30
N SER A 166 -7.68 -10.44 -14.21
CA SER A 166 -8.29 -9.10 -14.16
C SER A 166 -7.50 -8.18 -13.23
N ILE A 167 -7.41 -6.90 -13.60
CA ILE A 167 -6.92 -5.83 -12.74
C ILE A 167 -8.12 -4.94 -12.45
N ASN A 168 -8.39 -4.70 -11.16
CA ASN A 168 -9.41 -3.75 -10.74
C ASN A 168 -8.74 -2.60 -9.97
N LEU A 169 -8.87 -1.39 -10.50
CA LEU A 169 -8.46 -0.17 -9.80
C LEU A 169 -9.58 0.24 -8.84
N SER A 170 -9.37 0.09 -7.53
CA SER A 170 -10.38 0.38 -6.50
C SER A 170 -10.52 1.87 -6.19
N GLY A 171 -9.48 2.67 -6.44
CA GLY A 171 -9.47 4.10 -6.18
C GLY A 171 -8.22 4.78 -6.74
N ARG A 172 -8.26 6.11 -6.82
CA ARG A 172 -7.14 6.98 -7.21
C ARG A 172 -6.85 7.94 -6.06
N LEU A 173 -5.62 8.41 -5.96
CA LEU A 173 -5.28 9.42 -4.96
C LEU A 173 -5.90 10.77 -5.37
N PHE A 174 -6.35 11.55 -4.39
CA PHE A 174 -6.95 12.87 -4.64
C PHE A 174 -6.01 13.98 -4.17
N THR A 175 -5.78 14.96 -5.04
CA THR A 175 -4.93 16.13 -4.75
C THR A 175 -5.72 17.41 -5.00
N GLU A 176 -5.59 18.39 -4.08
CA GLU A 176 -6.23 19.70 -4.20
C GLU A 176 -5.26 20.86 -3.91
N SER A 177 -5.48 22.01 -4.54
CA SER A 177 -4.83 23.28 -4.19
C SER A 177 -5.74 24.46 -4.53
N ASN A 178 -5.43 25.66 -4.03
CA ASN A 178 -6.22 26.85 -4.34
C ASN A 178 -5.39 28.14 -4.33
N MET A 179 -5.91 29.17 -4.99
CA MET A 179 -5.35 30.51 -5.04
C MET A 179 -6.48 31.54 -5.07
N ALA A 180 -6.30 32.66 -4.36
CA ALA A 180 -7.22 33.78 -4.35
C ALA A 180 -6.54 35.02 -4.93
N LEU A 181 -7.26 35.77 -5.76
CA LEU A 181 -6.83 37.06 -6.29
C LEU A 181 -7.81 38.14 -5.86
N ASP A 182 -7.27 39.28 -5.47
CA ASP A 182 -8.05 40.41 -5.00
C ASP A 182 -7.75 41.66 -5.81
N SER A 183 -8.82 42.24 -6.36
CA SER A 183 -8.81 43.53 -7.04
C SER A 183 -7.76 43.65 -8.17
N VAL A 184 -7.56 42.57 -8.93
CA VAL A 184 -6.71 42.58 -10.12
C VAL A 184 -7.40 43.29 -11.30
N THR A 185 -6.63 43.98 -12.14
CA THR A 185 -7.14 44.82 -13.23
C THR A 185 -6.45 44.53 -14.58
N ASP A 186 -5.66 43.47 -14.65
CA ASP A 186 -4.88 43.07 -15.82
C ASP A 186 -5.43 41.78 -16.43
N SER A 187 -4.68 41.24 -17.40
CA SER A 187 -4.87 39.90 -17.95
C SER A 187 -3.58 39.13 -17.75
N GLY A 188 -3.65 37.87 -17.35
CA GLY A 188 -2.47 37.08 -17.05
C GLY A 188 -2.75 35.60 -16.94
N ALA A 189 -1.68 34.81 -16.89
CA ALA A 189 -1.75 33.39 -16.63
C ALA A 189 -1.10 33.06 -15.28
N ILE A 190 -1.78 32.26 -14.49
CA ILE A 190 -1.46 31.98 -13.09
C ILE A 190 -1.75 30.51 -12.77
N PHE A 191 -1.39 30.10 -11.55
CA PHE A 191 -1.83 28.84 -10.97
C PHE A 191 -1.45 27.62 -11.84
N VAL A 192 -0.18 27.59 -12.25
CA VAL A 192 0.42 26.50 -13.02
C VAL A 192 0.40 25.21 -12.20
N GLN A 193 -0.04 24.12 -12.82
CA GLN A 193 -0.05 22.77 -12.26
C GLN A 193 0.70 21.83 -13.21
N ASN A 194 1.59 21.01 -12.66
CA ASN A 194 2.12 19.85 -13.38
C ASN A 194 1.06 18.74 -13.35
N THR A 195 0.52 18.41 -14.52
CA THR A 195 -0.58 17.46 -14.68
C THR A 195 -0.13 16.14 -15.27
N SER A 196 1.18 15.87 -15.35
CA SER A 196 1.75 14.67 -16.01
C SER A 196 1.33 13.33 -15.43
N GLU A 197 0.99 13.30 -14.15
CA GLU A 197 0.63 12.07 -13.43
C GLU A 197 -0.88 11.97 -13.19
N ASN A 198 -1.65 12.99 -13.61
CA ASN A 198 -3.05 13.11 -13.26
C ASN A 198 -3.92 12.52 -14.36
N SER A 199 -4.72 11.53 -14.00
CA SER A 199 -5.67 10.88 -14.91
C SER A 199 -6.90 11.74 -15.22
N MET A 200 -7.24 12.66 -14.31
CA MET A 200 -8.29 13.65 -14.46
C MET A 200 -8.00 14.83 -13.54
N TYR A 201 -8.27 16.05 -13.99
CA TYR A 201 -8.16 17.23 -13.16
C TYR A 201 -9.12 18.32 -13.61
N SER A 202 -9.41 19.26 -12.73
CA SER A 202 -10.30 20.39 -13.01
C SER A 202 -9.90 21.63 -12.24
N PHE A 203 -10.27 22.79 -12.80
CA PHE A 203 -10.12 24.10 -12.18
C PHE A 203 -11.52 24.67 -11.92
N PHE A 204 -11.91 24.73 -10.66
CA PHE A 204 -13.11 25.45 -10.25
C PHE A 204 -12.76 26.92 -10.03
N VAL A 205 -13.49 27.82 -10.67
CA VAL A 205 -13.29 29.28 -10.52
C VAL A 205 -14.58 29.90 -10.01
N TYR A 206 -14.45 30.78 -9.02
CA TYR A 206 -15.55 31.55 -8.47
C TYR A 206 -15.21 33.05 -8.47
N ASN A 207 -15.99 33.83 -9.24
CA ASN A 207 -15.92 35.28 -9.23
C ASN A 207 -16.62 35.83 -7.99
N THR A 208 -15.84 36.28 -7.01
CA THR A 208 -16.31 36.87 -5.75
C THR A 208 -16.38 38.40 -5.80
N GLY A 209 -15.91 39.00 -6.89
CA GLY A 209 -15.88 40.44 -7.12
C GLY A 209 -17.19 40.99 -7.67
N SER A 210 -17.13 42.25 -8.11
CA SER A 210 -18.29 43.00 -8.62
C SER A 210 -18.28 43.22 -10.14
N ASN A 211 -17.22 42.79 -10.84
CA ASN A 211 -17.06 42.94 -12.28
C ASN A 211 -16.96 41.58 -12.97
N THR A 212 -17.28 41.51 -14.26
CA THR A 212 -17.21 40.27 -15.05
C THR A 212 -15.75 39.87 -15.29
N LEU A 213 -15.45 38.60 -15.07
CA LEU A 213 -14.12 38.00 -15.24
C LEU A 213 -14.18 36.98 -16.39
N THR A 214 -13.25 37.04 -17.34
CA THR A 214 -13.10 36.00 -18.37
C THR A 214 -11.98 35.04 -17.96
N VAL A 215 -12.24 33.73 -18.03
CA VAL A 215 -11.25 32.70 -17.68
C VAL A 215 -11.15 31.60 -18.73
N ALA A 216 -9.97 31.01 -18.86
CA ALA A 216 -9.72 29.87 -19.75
C ALA A 216 -8.57 29.00 -19.21
N LEU A 217 -8.44 27.78 -19.73
CA LEU A 217 -7.24 26.96 -19.49
C LEU A 217 -6.22 27.15 -20.61
N GLN A 218 -4.95 27.21 -20.22
CA GLN A 218 -3.83 27.09 -21.12
C GLN A 218 -3.02 25.84 -20.77
N ILE A 219 -2.53 25.15 -21.80
CA ILE A 219 -1.77 23.90 -21.67
C ILE A 219 -0.43 24.01 -22.39
N SER A 220 0.58 23.29 -21.91
CA SER A 220 1.94 23.31 -22.48
C SER A 220 2.71 22.01 -22.22
N PRO A 221 3.62 21.59 -23.13
CA PRO A 221 4.54 20.48 -22.86
C PRO A 221 5.66 20.84 -21.86
N ILE A 222 6.00 22.12 -21.72
CA ILE A 222 7.06 22.64 -20.84
C ILE A 222 6.58 23.89 -20.09
N ASP A 223 7.12 24.14 -18.90
CA ASP A 223 6.75 25.33 -18.12
C ASP A 223 7.51 26.56 -18.61
N ASP A 224 7.14 27.02 -19.81
CA ASP A 224 7.68 28.17 -20.51
C ASP A 224 6.54 28.91 -21.22
N ASP A 225 6.41 30.21 -20.95
CA ASP A 225 5.35 31.09 -21.44
C ASP A 225 5.16 31.04 -22.96
N GLU A 226 6.24 30.86 -23.72
CA GLU A 226 6.20 30.80 -25.19
C GLU A 226 5.44 29.59 -25.73
N TYR A 227 5.32 28.52 -24.93
CA TYR A 227 4.75 27.24 -25.35
C TYR A 227 3.31 27.01 -24.88
N TYR A 228 2.79 27.88 -24.01
CA TYR A 228 1.40 27.80 -23.59
C TYR A 228 0.45 28.24 -24.69
N LEU A 229 -0.58 27.42 -24.90
CA LEU A 229 -1.69 27.72 -25.81
C LEU A 229 -3.02 27.50 -25.10
N PHE A 230 -4.07 28.18 -25.56
CA PHE A 230 -5.43 27.93 -25.08
C PHE A 230 -5.89 26.54 -25.50
N ASP A 231 -6.28 25.74 -24.51
CA ASP A 231 -6.60 24.32 -24.64
C ASP A 231 -7.64 24.02 -25.74
N GLY A 232 -8.78 24.72 -25.71
CA GLY A 232 -9.82 24.72 -26.75
C GLY A 232 -9.72 25.89 -27.75
N GLY A 233 -8.62 26.64 -27.74
CA GLY A 233 -8.51 27.93 -28.43
C GLY A 233 -9.15 29.09 -27.66
N ILE A 234 -9.06 30.32 -28.16
CA ILE A 234 -9.55 31.52 -27.45
C ILE A 234 -11.07 31.48 -27.18
N GLU A 235 -11.82 30.79 -28.04
CA GLU A 235 -13.27 30.60 -27.93
C GLU A 235 -13.68 29.71 -26.75
N SER A 236 -12.73 28.96 -26.16
CA SER A 236 -12.97 28.18 -24.94
C SER A 236 -13.01 29.02 -23.65
N SER A 237 -12.83 30.34 -23.78
CA SER A 237 -12.93 31.26 -22.66
C SER A 237 -14.37 31.40 -22.15
N VAL A 238 -14.50 31.53 -20.83
CA VAL A 238 -15.78 31.61 -20.13
C VAL A 238 -15.85 32.96 -19.41
N ALA A 239 -16.85 33.77 -19.74
CA ALA A 239 -17.16 34.98 -18.99
C ALA A 239 -18.01 34.64 -17.76
N LEU A 240 -17.54 35.04 -16.58
CA LEU A 240 -18.16 34.85 -15.28
C LEU A 240 -18.67 36.18 -14.75
N ALA A 241 -19.99 36.32 -14.66
CA ALA A 241 -20.58 37.50 -14.04
C ALA A 241 -20.29 37.51 -12.52
N PRO A 242 -20.50 38.65 -11.84
CA PRO A 242 -20.33 38.74 -10.39
C PRO A 242 -21.16 37.68 -9.65
N GLY A 243 -20.50 36.86 -8.83
CA GLY A 243 -21.15 35.78 -8.09
C GLY A 243 -21.22 34.43 -8.83
N ASP A 244 -20.87 34.37 -10.12
CA ASP A 244 -20.91 33.14 -10.92
C ASP A 244 -19.70 32.24 -10.68
N LYS A 245 -19.91 30.95 -10.99
CA LYS A 245 -18.93 29.87 -10.81
C LYS A 245 -18.86 29.03 -12.07
N THR A 246 -17.68 28.50 -12.37
CA THR A 246 -17.50 27.51 -13.43
C THR A 246 -16.49 26.45 -13.03
N VAL A 247 -16.53 25.32 -13.74
CA VAL A 247 -15.51 24.27 -13.69
C VAL A 247 -14.92 24.14 -15.08
N LEU A 248 -13.62 24.34 -15.20
CA LEU A 248 -12.86 24.14 -16.42
C LEU A 248 -12.15 22.79 -16.35
N VAL A 249 -12.24 22.02 -17.43
CA VAL A 249 -11.56 20.73 -17.59
C VAL A 249 -10.77 20.79 -18.88
N ALA A 250 -9.57 20.20 -18.88
CA ALA A 250 -8.75 20.19 -20.07
C ALA A 250 -9.34 19.28 -21.17
N GLU A 251 -9.51 19.82 -22.38
CA GLU A 251 -9.91 19.13 -23.60
C GLU A 251 -8.76 18.32 -24.20
N LYS A 252 -7.53 18.81 -24.07
CA LYS A 252 -6.31 18.16 -24.57
C LYS A 252 -5.31 17.96 -23.44
N TYR A 253 -4.54 16.89 -23.57
CA TYR A 253 -3.57 16.48 -22.57
C TYR A 253 -2.15 16.97 -22.91
N LEU A 254 -1.56 17.76 -22.03
CA LEU A 254 -0.15 18.12 -22.00
C LEU A 254 0.37 18.14 -20.55
N LYS A 255 1.69 18.29 -20.39
CA LYS A 255 2.38 18.16 -19.10
C LYS A 255 1.98 19.24 -18.09
N TYR A 256 1.78 20.47 -18.54
CA TYR A 256 1.44 21.60 -17.68
C TYR A 256 0.10 22.21 -18.08
N THR A 257 -0.69 22.60 -17.08
CA THR A 257 -1.94 23.36 -17.25
C THR A 257 -1.95 24.55 -16.31
N ARG A 258 -2.42 25.70 -16.78
CA ARG A 258 -2.55 26.92 -15.98
C ARG A 258 -3.85 27.65 -16.26
N LEU A 259 -4.28 28.47 -15.31
CA LEU A 259 -5.46 29.32 -15.47
C LEU A 259 -5.05 30.64 -16.14
N PHE A 260 -5.67 30.98 -17.26
CA PHE A 260 -5.64 32.32 -17.81
C PHE A 260 -6.87 33.11 -17.34
N TYR A 261 -6.67 34.38 -17.00
CA TYR A 261 -7.74 35.32 -16.71
C TYR A 261 -7.57 36.63 -17.47
N ASP A 262 -8.70 37.27 -17.77
CA ASP A 262 -8.78 38.61 -18.32
C ASP A 262 -9.93 39.37 -17.63
N THR A 263 -9.60 40.53 -17.08
CA THR A 263 -10.51 41.40 -16.33
C THR A 263 -11.16 42.49 -17.19
N GLY A 264 -10.76 42.61 -18.46
CA GLY A 264 -11.19 43.70 -19.33
C GLY A 264 -10.73 45.09 -18.85
N GLY A 265 -9.79 45.17 -17.92
CA GLY A 265 -9.30 46.40 -17.31
C GLY A 265 -10.04 46.83 -16.04
N GLU A 266 -11.08 46.10 -15.62
CA GLU A 266 -11.87 46.40 -14.43
C GLU A 266 -11.37 45.61 -13.20
N ALA A 267 -11.56 46.14 -11.99
CA ALA A 267 -11.12 45.44 -10.78
C ALA A 267 -11.95 44.17 -10.52
N CYS A 268 -11.31 43.00 -10.58
CA CYS A 268 -11.92 41.70 -10.33
C CYS A 268 -11.28 41.00 -9.13
N THR A 269 -12.10 40.28 -8.36
CA THR A 269 -11.68 39.45 -7.22
C THR A 269 -12.25 38.06 -7.44
N PHE A 270 -11.44 37.01 -7.32
CA PHE A 270 -11.88 35.64 -7.56
C PHE A 270 -11.02 34.61 -6.84
N VAL A 271 -11.54 33.40 -6.73
CA VAL A 271 -10.81 32.25 -6.19
C VAL A 271 -10.80 31.12 -7.21
N VAL A 272 -9.69 30.40 -7.28
CA VAL A 272 -9.53 29.19 -8.09
C VAL A 272 -9.13 28.02 -7.20
N TYR A 273 -9.73 26.86 -7.46
CA TYR A 273 -9.40 25.58 -6.84
C TYR A 273 -9.02 24.58 -7.92
N TYR A 274 -7.92 23.88 -7.70
CA TYR A 274 -7.49 22.74 -8.48
C TYR A 274 -7.87 21.45 -7.75
N ASN A 275 -8.43 20.48 -8.47
CA ASN A 275 -8.73 19.15 -7.94
C ASN A 275 -8.33 18.09 -8.97
N ALA A 276 -7.65 17.03 -8.54
CA ALA A 276 -7.13 15.99 -9.44
C ALA A 276 -7.19 14.57 -8.87
N HIS A 277 -7.32 13.61 -9.77
CA HIS A 277 -7.09 12.19 -9.53
C HIS A 277 -5.70 11.80 -10.04
N VAL A 278 -4.84 11.32 -9.14
CA VAL A 278 -3.56 10.67 -9.45
C VAL A 278 -3.83 9.17 -9.60
#